data_AF-A0A9D2UJ80-F1
#
_entry.id   AF-A0A9D2UJ80-F1
#
_cell.length_a   1.000
_cell.length_b   1.000
_cell.length_c   1.000
_cell.angle_alpha   90.00
_cell.angle_beta   90.00
_cell.angle_gamma   90.00
#
_symmetry.space_group_name_H-M   'P 1'
#
loop_
_entity.id
_entity.type
_entity.pdbx_description
1 polymer ?
#
loop_
_entity_poly.entity_id
_entity_poly.type
_entity_poly.pdbx_seq_one_letter_code
_entity_poly.pdbx_strand_id
1 'polypeptide(L)'
;WRWFINIEEGNYSGISATHGSEVSVKVIDGVITVEGGDSTVSAPVVEVYSAGGQCVYRGTDTVIGGLGHGVYVVKVGGTVHKVAL
;
A
#
# COMPACT_ATOMS: atom_id res chain seq x y z
N TRP A 1 -23.05 -8.33 -20.86
CA TRP A 1 -22.35 -7.04 -20.69
C TRP A 1 -23.29 -5.84 -20.99
N ARG A 2 -24.53 -5.82 -20.48
CA ARG A 2 -25.50 -4.71 -20.69
C ARG A 2 -26.09 -4.16 -19.38
N TRP A 3 -25.60 -4.63 -18.23
CA TRP A 3 -26.16 -4.36 -16.90
C TRP A 3 -25.17 -3.70 -15.94
N PHE A 4 -23.95 -3.38 -16.39
CA PHE A 4 -22.93 -2.70 -15.58
C PHE A 4 -22.91 -1.18 -15.81
N ILE A 5 -23.94 -0.61 -16.45
CA ILE A 5 -24.02 0.83 -16.78
C ILE A 5 -24.14 1.70 -15.51
N ASN A 6 -24.54 1.11 -14.39
CA ASN A 6 -24.76 1.81 -13.12
C ASN A 6 -23.64 1.59 -12.09
N ILE A 7 -22.51 1.00 -12.50
CA ILE A 7 -21.30 0.97 -11.67
C ILE A 7 -20.45 2.15 -12.11
N GLU A 8 -20.68 3.28 -11.45
CA GLU A 8 -19.87 4.47 -11.61
C GLU A 8 -18.78 4.44 -10.52
N GLU A 9 -17.52 4.62 -10.92
CA GLU A 9 -16.39 4.74 -9.99
C GLU A 9 -16.51 6.08 -9.23
N GLY A 10 -17.32 6.09 -8.17
CA GLY A 10 -17.73 7.29 -7.45
C GLY A 10 -16.75 7.80 -6.40
N ASN A 11 -15.48 7.40 -6.42
CA ASN A 11 -14.52 7.92 -5.45
C ASN A 11 -13.09 7.96 -5.98
N TYR A 12 -12.76 9.05 -6.67
CA TYR A 12 -11.38 9.55 -6.77
C TYR A 12 -10.95 10.10 -5.41
N SER A 13 -10.90 9.28 -4.36
CA SER A 13 -10.17 9.67 -3.16
C SER A 13 -8.70 9.55 -3.49
N GLY A 14 -8.19 10.55 -4.20
CA GLY A 14 -6.77 10.78 -4.36
C GLY A 14 -6.21 10.96 -2.97
N ILE A 15 -5.38 10.00 -2.56
CA ILE A 15 -4.58 10.12 -1.35
C ILE A 15 -3.83 11.45 -1.47
N SER A 16 -4.18 12.41 -0.60
CA SER A 16 -3.46 13.68 -0.54
C SER A 16 -2.01 13.37 -0.17
N ALA A 17 -1.08 13.71 -1.06
CA ALA A 17 0.34 13.53 -0.82
C ALA A 17 0.75 14.37 0.40
N THR A 18 1.21 13.71 1.45
CA THR A 18 1.89 14.36 2.57
C THR A 18 3.36 14.55 2.19
N HIS A 19 3.85 15.80 2.27
CA HIS A 19 5.27 16.14 2.11
C HIS A 19 6.07 15.55 3.28
N GLY A 20 6.48 14.30 3.15
CA GLY A 20 7.54 13.65 3.94
C GLY A 20 8.44 12.90 2.96
N SER A 21 9.73 12.70 3.32
CA SER A 21 10.72 11.99 2.49
C SER A 21 10.07 10.88 1.66
N GLU A 22 10.21 10.96 0.34
CA GLU A 22 9.42 10.19 -0.63
C GLU A 22 9.54 8.68 -0.40
N VAL A 23 8.66 8.12 0.44
CA VAL A 23 8.49 6.68 0.58
C VAL A 23 7.56 6.24 -0.54
N SER A 24 8.05 5.36 -1.40
CA SER A 24 7.31 4.79 -2.51
C SER A 24 7.02 3.31 -2.25
N VAL A 25 5.82 2.87 -2.63
CA VAL A 25 5.41 1.47 -2.52
C VAL A 25 5.13 0.94 -3.92
N LYS A 26 5.77 -0.17 -4.28
CA LYS A 26 5.66 -0.82 -5.59
C LYS A 26 5.29 -2.29 -5.42
N VAL A 27 4.75 -2.88 -6.48
CA VAL A 27 4.59 -4.33 -6.59
C VAL A 27 5.55 -4.82 -7.66
N ILE A 28 6.47 -5.70 -7.28
CA ILE A 28 7.47 -6.29 -8.15
C ILE A 28 7.38 -7.80 -7.95
N ASP A 29 7.18 -8.57 -9.03
CA ASP A 29 7.10 -10.04 -8.98
C ASP A 29 6.13 -10.62 -7.92
N GLY A 30 5.00 -9.94 -7.68
CA GLY A 30 3.99 -10.38 -6.71
C GLY A 30 4.36 -10.14 -5.25
N VAL A 31 5.39 -9.32 -4.98
CA VAL A 31 5.74 -8.86 -3.63
C VAL A 31 5.61 -7.35 -3.52
N ILE A 32 5.28 -6.88 -2.32
CA ILE A 32 5.23 -5.45 -2.01
C ILE A 32 6.66 -5.00 -1.68
N THR A 33 7.16 -4.02 -2.43
CA THR A 33 8.47 -3.40 -2.22
C THR A 33 8.30 -1.96 -1.76
N VAL A 34 8.91 -1.61 -0.64
CA VAL A 34 8.95 -0.26 -0.07
C VAL A 34 10.34 0.33 -0.31
N GLU A 35 10.40 1.43 -1.03
CA GLU A 35 11.64 2.15 -1.35
C GLU A 35 11.59 3.58 -0.80
N GLY A 36 12.75 4.17 -0.53
CA GLY A 36 12.86 5.52 0.01
C GLY A 36 12.76 5.59 1.53
N GLY A 37 12.67 6.82 2.05
CA GLY A 37 12.79 7.12 3.47
C GLY A 37 14.12 7.78 3.82
N ASP A 38 14.10 8.61 4.86
CA ASP A 38 15.30 9.28 5.36
C ASP A 38 16.19 8.25 6.08
N SER A 39 17.36 7.97 5.51
CA SER A 39 18.34 7.02 6.07
C SER A 39 18.92 7.47 7.42
N THR A 40 18.62 8.70 7.85
CA THR A 40 19.03 9.24 9.14
C THR A 40 18.01 9.01 10.27
N VAL A 41 16.79 8.57 9.95
CA VAL A 41 15.72 8.31 10.91
C VAL A 41 15.45 6.79 10.97
N SER A 42 15.13 6.28 12.16
CA SER A 42 14.77 4.87 12.39
C SER A 42 13.82 4.35 11.30
N ALA A 43 14.10 3.16 10.76
CA ALA A 43 13.31 2.57 9.67
C ALA A 43 11.80 2.63 9.99
N PRO A 44 10.98 3.20 9.08
CA PRO A 44 9.56 3.36 9.34
C PRO A 44 8.87 2.00 9.44
N VAL A 45 7.94 1.87 10.40
CA VAL A 45 7.10 0.68 10.50
C VAL A 45 6.19 0.60 9.27
N VAL A 46 6.23 -0.54 8.60
CA VAL A 46 5.34 -0.91 7.50
C VAL A 46 4.20 -1.76 8.06
N GLU A 47 2.96 -1.37 7.78
CA GLU A 47 1.76 -2.10 8.14
C GLU A 47 0.98 -2.44 6.86
N VAL A 48 0.66 -3.71 6.64
CA VAL A 48 -0.13 -4.15 5.48
C VAL A 48 -1.45 -4.71 5.96
N TYR A 49 -2.54 -4.22 5.38
CA TYR A 49 -3.89 -4.64 5.68
C TYR A 49 -4.54 -5.27 4.45
N SER A 50 -5.27 -6.37 4.65
CA SER A 50 -6.12 -6.96 3.61
C SER A 50 -7.31 -6.05 3.29
N ALA A 51 -7.99 -6.30 2.17
CA ALA A 51 -9.24 -5.61 1.83
C ALA A 51 -10.34 -5.74 2.91
N GLY A 52 -10.28 -6.77 3.75
CA GLY A 52 -11.16 -6.96 4.91
C GLY A 52 -10.75 -6.15 6.15
N GLY A 53 -9.68 -5.37 6.08
CA GLY A 53 -9.15 -4.57 7.20
C GLY A 53 -8.27 -5.34 8.18
N GLN A 54 -7.98 -6.62 7.94
CA GLN A 54 -7.09 -7.41 8.80
C GLN A 54 -5.63 -7.00 8.57
N CYS A 55 -4.89 -6.70 9.64
CA CYS A 55 -3.44 -6.52 9.56
C CYS A 55 -2.78 -7.88 9.28
N VAL A 56 -2.21 -8.02 8.08
CA VAL A 56 -1.56 -9.26 7.61
C VAL A 56 -0.04 -9.21 7.74
N TYR A 57 0.52 -8.00 7.90
CA TYR A 57 1.94 -7.79 8.15
C TYR A 57 2.16 -6.51 8.95
N ARG A 58 3.11 -6.53 9.90
CA ARG A 58 3.57 -5.36 10.64
C ARG A 58 5.04 -5.55 11.02
N GLY A 59 5.91 -4.68 10.52
CA GLY A 59 7.35 -4.80 10.74
C GLY A 59 8.12 -3.66 10.10
N THR A 60 9.40 -3.85 9.85
CA THR A 60 10.28 -2.86 9.21
C THR A 60 10.90 -3.39 7.92
N ASP A 61 10.42 -4.53 7.41
CA ASP A 61 10.93 -5.10 6.17
C ASP A 61 10.51 -4.23 4.99
N THR A 62 11.42 -4.07 4.04
CA THR A 62 11.17 -3.34 2.79
C THR A 62 10.60 -4.23 1.69
N VAL A 63 10.61 -5.56 1.89
CA VAL A 63 10.08 -6.54 0.95
C VAL A 63 9.12 -7.47 1.68
N ILE A 64 7.85 -7.42 1.32
CA ILE A 64 6.78 -8.19 1.95
C ILE A 64 6.20 -9.16 0.92
N GLY A 65 6.46 -10.45 1.12
CA GLY A 65 5.96 -11.55 0.30
C GLY A 65 5.02 -12.48 1.07
N GLY A 66 4.62 -13.59 0.45
CA GLY A 66 3.75 -14.60 1.06
C GLY A 66 2.28 -14.18 1.19
N LEU A 67 1.90 -13.06 0.57
CA LEU A 67 0.52 -12.60 0.46
C LEU A 67 -0.15 -13.23 -0.76
N GLY A 68 -1.44 -13.55 -0.64
CA GLY A 68 -2.23 -14.01 -1.78
C GLY A 68 -2.56 -12.87 -2.75
N HIS A 69 -3.04 -13.20 -3.95
CA HIS A 69 -3.55 -12.18 -4.88
C HIS A 69 -4.71 -11.40 -4.28
N GLY A 70 -4.71 -10.10 -4.50
CA GLY A 70 -5.75 -9.23 -3.94
C GLY A 70 -5.29 -7.80 -3.70
N VAL A 71 -6.23 -7.00 -3.17
CA VAL A 71 -5.99 -5.60 -2.83
C VAL A 71 -5.55 -5.47 -1.38
N TYR A 72 -4.50 -4.69 -1.17
CA TYR A 72 -3.93 -4.40 0.13
C TYR A 72 -3.79 -2.89 0.36
N VAL A 73 -3.86 -2.50 1.63
CA VAL A 73 -3.55 -1.15 2.09
C VAL A 73 -2.22 -1.20 2.84
N VAL A 74 -1.23 -0.45 2.37
CA VAL A 74 0.11 -0.37 2.95
C VAL A 74 0.26 0.99 3.64
N LYS A 75 0.54 0.99 4.94
CA LYS A 75 0.87 2.20 5.68
C LYS A 75 2.36 2.20 5.99
N VAL A 76 3.04 3.29 5.66
CA VAL A 76 4.47 3.45 5.94
C VAL A 76 4.82 4.94 5.99
N GLY A 77 5.63 5.35 6.97
CA GLY A 77 6.14 6.73 7.04
C GLY A 77 5.05 7.81 7.11
N GLY A 78 3.88 7.49 7.67
CA GLY A 78 2.73 8.41 7.71
C GLY A 78 1.95 8.53 6.38
N THR A 79 2.34 7.78 5.35
CA THR A 79 1.63 7.67 4.07
C THR A 79 0.83 6.38 4.00
N VAL A 80 -0.19 6.35 3.14
CA VAL A 80 -1.05 5.19 2.91
C VAL A 80 -1.10 4.93 1.41
N HIS A 81 -0.89 3.69 1.00
CA HIS A 81 -0.85 3.26 -0.40
C HIS A 81 -1.82 2.09 -0.62
N LYS A 82 -2.54 2.10 -1.74
CA LYS A 82 -3.35 0.96 -2.18
C LYS A 82 -2.57 0.20 -3.24
N VAL A 83 -2.39 -1.11 -3.05
CA VAL A 83 -1.67 -1.97 -3.99
C VAL A 83 -2.50 -3.20 -4.36
N ALA A 84 -2.30 -3.71 -5.56
CA ALA A 84 -2.88 -4.96 -6.03
C ALA A 84 -1.75 -5.96 -6.35
N LEU A 85 -1.80 -7.12 -5.70
CA LEU A 85 -0.92 -8.27 -5.93
C LEU A 85 -1.60 -9.28 -6.86
#